data_AF-A0A352AA06-F1
#
_entry.id   AF-A0A352AA06-F1
#
_cell.length_a   1.000
_cell.length_b   1.000
_cell.length_c   1.000
_cell.angle_alpha   90.00
_cell.angle_beta   90.00
_cell.angle_gamma   90.00
#
_symmetry.space_group_name_H-M   'P 1'
#
loop_
_entity.id
_entity.type
_entity.pdbx_description
1 polymer ?
#
loop_
_entity_poly.entity_id
_entity_poly.type
_entity_poly.pdbx_seq_one_letter_code
_entity_poly.pdbx_strand_id
1 'polypeptide(L)'
;MNNITIQNFDDDLKIRLQKRAEYYGRSLEEEAKEILRAVLTENTLEPLNLALAIERRFSHFGDFELPTIARESLREHFTTNYLLG
;
A
#
# COMPACT_ATOMS: atom_id res chain seq x y z
N MET A 1 29.46 9.30 3.00
CA MET A 1 28.84 9.37 1.66
C MET A 1 29.14 8.07 0.97
N ASN A 2 28.12 7.27 0.68
CA ASN A 2 28.27 6.06 -0.13
C ASN A 2 27.58 6.33 -1.47
N ASN A 3 28.29 6.09 -2.56
CA ASN A 3 27.75 6.20 -3.91
C ASN A 3 27.50 4.79 -4.47
N ILE A 4 26.47 4.68 -5.31
CA ILE A 4 26.19 3.46 -6.06
C ILE A 4 26.14 3.87 -7.53
N THR A 5 26.88 3.16 -8.36
CA THR A 5 26.85 3.33 -9.82
C THR A 5 26.19 2.12 -10.44
N ILE A 6 25.09 2.32 -11.15
CA ILE A 6 24.40 1.28 -11.90
C ILE A 6 24.91 1.33 -13.34
N GLN A 7 25.60 0.29 -13.79
CA GLN A 7 26.09 0.17 -15.17
C GLN A 7 25.03 -0.48 -16.06
N ASN A 8 25.08 -0.20 -17.36
CA ASN A 8 24.14 -0.74 -18.36
C ASN A 8 22.66 -0.52 -17.98
N PHE A 9 22.34 0.68 -17.50
CA PHE A 9 20.98 1.04 -17.16
C PHE A 9 20.17 1.28 -18.44
N ASP A 10 19.19 0.41 -18.68
CA ASP A 10 18.33 0.41 -19.86
C ASP A 10 17.71 1.79 -20.12
N ASP A 11 17.74 2.26 -21.37
CA ASP A 11 17.24 3.59 -21.76
C ASP A 11 15.74 3.75 -21.53
N ASP A 12 14.94 2.69 -21.72
CA ASP A 12 13.52 2.70 -21.41
C ASP A 12 13.30 2.81 -19.89
N LEU A 13 14.10 2.11 -19.08
CA LEU A 13 14.07 2.27 -17.62
C LEU A 13 14.45 3.70 -17.19
N LYS A 14 15.44 4.31 -17.85
CA LYS A 14 15.82 5.70 -17.61
C LYS A 14 14.69 6.67 -17.92
N ILE A 15 14.00 6.50 -19.04
CA ILE A 15 12.85 7.34 -19.41
C ILE A 15 11.72 7.18 -18.39
N ARG A 16 11.41 5.95 -17.97
CA ARG A 16 10.37 5.70 -16.96
C ARG A 16 10.71 6.33 -15.61
N LEU A 17 11.97 6.20 -15.18
CA LEU A 17 12.45 6.80 -13.93
C LEU A 17 12.35 8.33 -13.98
N GLN A 18 12.72 8.94 -15.11
CA GLN A 18 12.62 10.39 -15.29
C GLN A 18 11.18 10.87 -15.26
N LYS A 19 10.26 10.22 -16.00
CA LYS A 19 8.83 10.56 -15.97
C LYS A 19 8.24 10.46 -14.56
N ARG A 20 8.65 9.45 -13.80
CA ARG A 20 8.20 9.26 -12.42
C ARG A 20 8.75 10.35 -11.50
N ALA A 21 10.02 10.73 -11.66
CA ALA A 21 10.63 11.82 -10.91
C ALA A 21 9.93 13.16 -11.18
N GLU A 22 9.65 13.47 -12.45
CA GLU A 22 8.89 14.66 -12.86
C GLU A 22 7.48 14.68 -12.24
N TYR A 23 6.79 13.54 -12.25
CA TYR A 23 5.47 13.40 -11.64
C TYR A 23 5.47 13.73 -10.14
N TYR A 24 6.50 13.31 -9.40
CA TYR A 24 6.64 13.59 -7.97
C TYR A 24 7.39 14.90 -7.65
N GLY A 25 7.82 15.67 -8.66
CA GLY A 25 8.61 16.89 -8.46
C GLY A 25 10.00 16.64 -7.85
N ARG A 26 10.60 15.48 -8.12
CA ARG A 26 11.88 15.02 -7.56
C ARG A 26 12.98 15.05 -8.61
N SER A 27 14.23 15.08 -8.14
CA SER A 27 15.37 14.78 -9.02
C SER A 27 15.41 13.29 -9.36
N LEU A 28 16.12 12.93 -10.43
CA LEU A 28 16.30 11.53 -10.82
C LEU A 28 16.97 10.70 -9.71
N GLU A 29 17.96 11.30 -9.02
CA GLU A 29 18.64 10.67 -7.88
C GLU A 29 17.69 10.45 -6.70
N GLU A 30 16.87 11.46 -6.37
CA GLU A 30 15.96 11.36 -5.24
C GLU A 30 14.87 10.31 -5.50
N GLU A 31 14.34 10.25 -6.72
CA GLU A 31 13.38 9.21 -7.08
C GLU A 31 14.01 7.80 -7.05
N ALA A 32 15.26 7.66 -7.49
CA ALA A 32 15.99 6.39 -7.37
C ALA A 32 16.16 5.97 -5.90
N LYS A 33 16.50 6.91 -5.00
CA LYS A 33 16.59 6.66 -3.55
C LYS A 33 15.25 6.25 -2.97
N GLU A 34 14.16 6.90 -3.37
CA GLU A 34 12.82 6.59 -2.86
C GLU A 34 12.34 5.20 -3.30
N ILE A 35 12.61 4.81 -4.55
CA ILE A 35 12.32 3.44 -5.02
C ILE A 35 13.13 2.41 -4.23
N LEU A 36 14.44 2.65 -4.07
CA LEU A 36 15.29 1.75 -3.27
C LEU A 36 14.81 1.68 -1.82
N ARG A 37 14.46 2.82 -1.21
CA ARG A 37 13.91 2.86 0.15
C ARG A 37 12.63 2.05 0.23
N ALA A 38 11.68 2.28 -0.67
CA ALA A 38 10.40 1.57 -0.66
C ALA A 38 10.60 0.05 -0.72
N VAL A 39 11.38 -0.44 -1.69
CA VAL A 39 11.62 -1.88 -1.89
C VAL A 39 12.41 -2.51 -0.73
N LEU A 40 13.44 -1.81 -0.23
CA LEU A 40 14.26 -2.32 0.87
C LEU A 40 13.53 -2.25 2.23
N THR A 41 12.51 -1.40 2.35
CA THR A 41 11.70 -1.26 3.58
C THR A 41 10.44 -2.14 3.54
N GLU A 42 9.90 -2.46 2.35
CA GLU A 42 8.73 -3.34 2.19
C GLU A 42 8.95 -4.73 2.79
N ASN A 43 10.19 -5.22 2.87
CA ASN A 43 10.55 -6.49 3.52
C ASN A 43 10.65 -6.43 5.06
N THR A 44 10.31 -5.32 5.69
CA THR A 44 10.36 -5.18 7.17
C THR A 44 8.99 -5.09 7.85
N LEU A 45 7.91 -4.95 7.07
CA LEU A 45 6.58 -5.14 7.60
C LEU A 45 6.31 -6.65 7.56
N GLU A 46 6.65 -7.33 8.66
CA GLU A 46 6.06 -8.65 8.87
C GLU A 46 4.55 -8.54 8.61
N PRO A 47 3.94 -9.49 7.86
CA PRO A 47 2.52 -9.46 7.60
C PRO A 47 1.82 -9.25 8.94
N LEU A 48 1.04 -8.18 9.03
CA LEU A 48 0.39 -7.78 10.28
C LEU A 48 -0.30 -9.01 10.85
N ASN A 49 0.18 -9.48 12.00
CA ASN A 49 -0.50 -10.57 12.69
C ASN A 49 -1.83 -9.99 13.20
N LEU A 50 -2.89 -10.20 12.42
CA LEU A 50 -4.21 -9.64 12.68
C LEU A 50 -4.73 -10.06 14.05
N ALA A 51 -4.44 -11.28 14.49
CA ALA A 51 -4.80 -11.75 15.83
C ALA A 51 -4.13 -10.89 16.92
N LEU A 52 -2.81 -10.70 16.84
CA LEU A 52 -2.07 -9.85 17.78
C LEU A 52 -2.50 -8.37 17.70
N ALA A 53 -2.83 -7.88 16.50
CA ALA A 53 -3.27 -6.50 16.30
C ALA A 53 -4.66 -6.25 16.94
N ILE A 54 -5.57 -7.20 16.80
CA ILE A 54 -6.89 -7.18 17.45
C ILE A 54 -6.69 -7.27 18.97
N GLU A 55 -5.90 -8.24 19.46
CA GLU A 55 -5.61 -8.40 20.89
C GLU A 55 -5.09 -7.10 21.52
N ARG A 56 -4.06 -6.47 20.93
CA ARG A 56 -3.50 -5.19 21.42
C ARG A 56 -4.52 -4.05 21.43
N ARG A 57 -5.41 -3.98 20.44
CA ARG A 57 -6.44 -2.94 20.39
C ARG A 57 -7.44 -3.09 21.55
N PHE A 58 -7.75 -4.33 21.93
CA PHE A 58 -8.77 -4.63 22.93
C PHE A 58 -8.22 -4.96 24.32
N SER A 59 -6.90 -5.05 24.50
CA SER A 59 -6.25 -5.47 25.75
C SER A 59 -6.67 -4.68 27.00
N HIS A 60 -7.06 -3.42 26.83
CA HIS A 60 -7.49 -2.54 27.92
C HIS A 60 -8.90 -2.84 28.43
N PHE A 61 -9.71 -3.58 27.65
CA PHE A 61 -11.09 -3.94 28.02
C PHE A 61 -11.17 -5.26 28.79
N GLY A 62 -10.07 -6.04 28.84
CA GLY A 62 -10.07 -7.40 29.40
C GLY A 62 -10.89 -8.37 28.54
N ASP A 63 -11.30 -9.48 29.14
CA ASP A 63 -12.15 -10.47 28.46
C ASP A 63 -13.59 -9.98 28.38
N PHE A 64 -14.18 -10.01 27.18
CA PHE A 64 -15.58 -9.68 26.97
C PHE A 64 -16.19 -10.53 25.86
N GLU A 65 -17.48 -10.82 26.01
CA GLU A 65 -18.27 -11.51 24.99
C GLU A 65 -19.04 -10.47 24.17
N LEU A 66 -19.01 -10.61 22.85
CA LEU A 66 -19.83 -9.77 21.97
C LEU A 66 -21.26 -10.32 21.94
N PRO A 67 -22.28 -9.48 22.17
CA PRO A 67 -23.67 -9.93 22.08
C PRO A 67 -23.98 -10.33 20.63
N THR A 68 -24.77 -11.39 20.46
CA THR A 68 -25.28 -11.76 19.14
C THR A 68 -26.32 -10.73 18.69
N ILE A 69 -26.08 -10.09 17.55
CA ILE A 69 -27.01 -9.13 16.94
C ILE A 69 -27.68 -9.79 15.73
N ALA A 70 -29.02 -9.69 15.66
CA ALA A 70 -29.77 -10.21 14.52
C ALA A 70 -29.36 -9.49 13.23
N ARG A 71 -29.18 -10.25 12.14
CA ARG A 71 -28.83 -9.67 10.84
C ARG A 71 -30.03 -8.90 10.30
N GLU A 72 -29.78 -7.70 9.80
CA GLU A 72 -30.74 -6.96 8.99
C GLU A 72 -30.90 -7.61 7.61
N SER A 73 -32.06 -7.39 6.98
CA SER A 73 -32.29 -7.79 5.59
C SER A 73 -31.21 -7.23 4.67
N LEU A 74 -30.83 -7.99 3.63
CA LEU A 74 -29.85 -7.57 2.64
C LEU A 74 -30.30 -6.22 2.03
N ARG A 75 -29.38 -5.24 1.97
CA ARG A 75 -29.68 -4.00 1.22
C ARG A 75 -29.89 -4.33 -0.25
N GLU A 76 -30.94 -3.76 -0.83
CA GLU A 76 -31.18 -3.84 -2.27
C GLU A 76 -30.02 -3.20 -3.03
N HIS A 77 -29.41 -3.96 -3.95
CA HIS A 77 -28.39 -3.45 -4.85
C HIS A 77 -29.09 -2.85 -6.09
N PHE A 78 -29.01 -1.53 -6.26
CA PHE A 78 -29.49 -0.89 -7.49
C PHE A 78 -28.53 -1.19 -8.65
N THR A 79 -28.93 -2.08 -9.55
CA THR A 79 -28.23 -2.26 -10.83
C THR A 79 -28.74 -1.22 -11.83
N THR A 80 -27.97 -0.16 -12.08
CA THR A 80 -28.26 0.77 -13.17
C THR A 80 -27.93 0.10 -14.50
N ASN A 81 -28.94 -0.40 -15.20
CA ASN A 81 -28.81 -0.81 -16.60
C ASN A 81 -28.61 0.44 -17.46
N TYR A 82 -27.37 0.71 -17.88
CA TYR A 82 -27.10 1.68 -18.94
C TYR A 82 -27.62 1.09 -20.26
N LEU A 83 -28.75 1.60 -20.73
CA LEU A 83 -29.23 1.40 -22.09
C LEU A 83 -28.24 2.08 -23.05
N LEU A 84 -27.58 1.28 -23.87
CA LEU A 84 -26.84 1.73 -25.05
C LEU A 84 -27.82 2.40 -26.01
N GLY A 85 -27.71 3.73 -26.12
CA GLY A 85 -28.22 4.54 -27.21
C GLY A 85 -27.05 5.14 -27.99
#